data_AF-A0A554IFA4-F1
#
_entry.id   AF-A0A554IFA4-F1
#
_cell.length_a   1.000
_cell.length_b   1.000
_cell.length_c   1.000
_cell.angle_alpha   90.00
_cell.angle_beta   90.00
_cell.angle_gamma   90.00
#
_symmetry.space_group_name_H-M   'P 1'
#
loop_
_entity.id
_entity.type
_entity.pdbx_description
1 polymer ?
#
loop_
_entity_poly.entity_id
_entity_poly.type
_entity_poly.pdbx_seq_one_letter_code
_entity_poly.pdbx_strand_id
1 'polypeptide(L)' 'MSKAQVHDKDTGSAEVQIAILTKRITDLATHLKKNQKDNHSRRGLIQIVADRRTHLKYLEKKSKKRYDSIVKKLALK' A
#
# COMPACT_ATOMS: atom_id res chain seq x y z
N MET A 1 1.80 -6.84 13.40
CA MET A 1 0.63 -5.94 13.35
C MET A 1 1.04 -4.62 12.70
N SER A 2 0.20 -4.06 11.83
CA SER A 2 0.55 -2.94 10.93
C SER A 2 0.65 -1.62 11.71
N LYS A 3 1.78 -0.91 11.61
CA LYS A 3 2.11 0.33 12.35
C LYS A 3 1.19 1.54 12.01
N ALA A 4 0.06 1.37 11.32
CA ALA A 4 -0.77 2.44 10.76
C ALA A 4 -2.24 2.44 11.23
N GLN A 5 -2.56 1.71 12.30
CA GLN A 5 -3.93 1.67 12.84
C GLN A 5 -4.32 2.99 13.51
N VAL A 6 -5.51 3.51 13.18
CA VAL A 6 -6.09 4.68 13.88
C VAL A 6 -6.65 4.28 15.24
N HIS A 7 -7.15 3.04 15.37
CA HIS A 7 -7.60 2.39 16.61
C HIS A 7 -7.24 0.89 16.58
N ASP A 8 -7.17 0.21 17.73
CA ASP A 8 -6.68 -1.20 17.82
C ASP A 8 -7.42 -2.22 16.94
N LYS A 9 -8.69 -1.94 16.58
CA LYS A 9 -9.51 -2.76 15.67
C LYS A 9 -9.65 -2.20 14.26
N ASP A 10 -8.93 -1.13 13.94
CA ASP A 10 -9.01 -0.49 12.65
C ASP A 10 -8.29 -1.34 11.59
N THR A 11 -9.11 -2.02 10.79
CA THR A 11 -8.69 -2.79 9.62
C THR A 11 -9.13 -2.11 8.32
N GLY A 12 -9.97 -1.07 8.39
CA GLY A 12 -10.67 -0.49 7.25
C GLY A 12 -10.18 0.89 6.82
N SER A 13 -9.42 1.60 7.66
CA SER A 13 -8.94 2.93 7.28
C SER A 13 -8.00 2.89 6.08
N ALA A 14 -8.03 3.97 5.31
CA ALA A 14 -7.18 4.11 4.14
C ALA A 14 -5.70 4.00 4.50
N GLU A 15 -5.27 4.48 5.68
CA GLU A 15 -3.89 4.34 6.19
C GLU A 15 -3.49 2.88 6.39
N VAL A 16 -4.34 2.09 7.04
CA VAL A 16 -4.08 0.67 7.31
C VAL A 16 -3.99 -0.10 6.01
N GLN A 17 -4.92 0.14 5.08
CA GLN A 17 -4.94 -0.48 3.77
C GLN A 17 -3.68 -0.11 2.95
N ILE A 18 -3.27 1.16 2.93
CA ILE A 18 -2.03 1.58 2.25
C ILE A 18 -0.81 0.86 2.84
N ALA A 19 -0.73 0.71 4.16
CA ALA A 19 0.37 0.00 4.81
C ALA A 19 0.40 -1.49 4.47
N ILE A 20 -0.76 -2.16 4.48
CA ILE A 20 -0.88 -3.59 4.11
C ILE A 20 -0.51 -3.80 2.64
N LEU A 21 -1.06 -2.99 1.74
CA LEU A 21 -0.78 -3.07 0.31
C LEU A 21 0.70 -2.80 0.02
N THR A 22 1.31 -1.83 0.72
CA THR A 22 2.74 -1.55 0.58
C THR A 22 3.59 -2.75 0.96
N LYS A 23 3.28 -3.44 2.08
CA LYS A 23 3.99 -4.66 2.46
C LYS A 23 3.84 -5.75 1.38
N ARG A 24 2.62 -5.99 0.90
CA ARG A 24 2.36 -6.97 -0.18
C ARG A 24 3.11 -6.65 -1.47
N ILE A 25 3.18 -5.37 -1.86
CA ILE A 25 3.95 -4.92 -3.02
C ILE A 25 5.43 -5.25 -2.85
N THR A 26 6.02 -4.98 -1.69
CA THR A 26 7.43 -5.28 -1.42
C THR A 26 7.72 -6.77 -1.46
N ASP A 27 6.86 -7.58 -0.84
CA ASP A 27 7.00 -9.04 -0.81
C ASP A 27 6.89 -9.63 -2.22
N LEU A 28 5.88 -9.21 -2.98
CA LEU A 28 5.63 -9.71 -4.35
C LEU A 28 6.67 -9.20 -5.34
N ALA A 29 7.15 -7.96 -5.20
CA ALA A 29 8.27 -7.45 -6.00
C ALA A 29 9.55 -8.25 -5.76
N THR A 30 9.82 -8.65 -4.51
CA THR A 30 10.98 -9.50 -4.18
C THR A 30 10.83 -10.90 -4.77
N HIS A 31 9.63 -11.48 -4.71
CA HIS A 31 9.31 -12.75 -5.36
C HIS A 31 9.55 -12.70 -6.88
N LEU A 32 9.06 -11.66 -7.56
CA LEU A 32 9.19 -11.50 -9.01
C LEU A 32 10.63 -11.24 -9.48
N LYS A 33 11.51 -10.70 -8.64
CA LYS A 33 12.95 -10.60 -8.95
C LYS A 33 13.58 -11.97 -9.19
N LYS A 34 13.15 -12.99 -8.44
CA LYS A 34 13.58 -14.39 -8.62
C LYS A 34 12.79 -15.08 -9.74
N ASN A 35 11.50 -14.76 -9.89
CA ASN A 35 10.58 -15.40 -10.84
C ASN A 35 10.19 -14.44 -11.98
N GLN A 36 11.16 -14.06 -12.82
CA GLN A 36 10.94 -13.02 -13.84
C GLN A 36 9.91 -13.40 -14.92
N LYS A 37 9.62 -14.69 -15.10
CA LYS A 37 8.64 -15.19 -16.08
C LYS A 37 7.23 -15.34 -15.51
N ASP A 38 7.03 -15.09 -14.21
CA ASP A 38 5.69 -15.14 -13.61
C ASP A 38 4.86 -13.89 -13.98
N ASN A 39 4.20 -13.99 -15.12
CA ASN A 39 3.35 -12.92 -15.66
C ASN A 39 2.03 -12.80 -14.88
N HIS A 40 1.54 -13.88 -14.26
CA HIS A 40 0.30 -13.87 -13.50
C HIS A 40 0.46 -13.04 -12.23
N SER A 41 1.52 -13.32 -11.45
CA SER A 41 1.84 -12.53 -10.26
C SER A 41 2.22 -11.09 -10.60
N ARG A 42 2.87 -10.84 -11.74
CA ARG A 42 3.13 -9.46 -12.22
C ARG A 42 1.84 -8.68 -12.48
N ARG A 43 0.83 -9.30 -13.09
CA ARG A 43 -0.49 -8.69 -13.26
C ARG A 43 -1.13 -8.36 -11.91
N GLY A 44 -1.07 -9.29 -10.95
CA GLY A 44 -1.55 -9.06 -9.59
C GLY A 44 -0.83 -7.90 -8.89
N LEU A 45 0.49 -7.79 -9.07
CA LEU A 45 1.28 -6.67 -8.54
C LEU A 45 0.77 -5.32 -9.06
N ILE A 46 0.53 -5.20 -10.37
CA ILE A 46 0.03 -3.97 -10.99
C ILE A 46 -1.32 -3.57 -10.40
N GLN A 47 -2.22 -4.54 -10.19
CA GLN A 47 -3.53 -4.31 -9.59
C GLN A 47 -3.40 -3.79 -8.14
N ILE A 48 -2.57 -4.43 -7.32
CA ILE A 48 -2.32 -4.01 -5.92
C ILE A 48 -1.72 -2.59 -5.87
N VAL A 49 -0.82 -2.25 -6.81
CA VAL A 49 -0.26 -0.89 -6.92
C VAL A 49 -1.35 0.13 -7.26
N ALA A 50 -2.26 -0.20 -8.19
CA ALA A 50 -3.39 0.66 -8.55
C ALA A 50 -4.35 0.88 -7.37
N ASP A 51 -4.67 -0.18 -6.62
CA ASP A 51 -5.53 -0.10 -5.44
C ASP A 51 -4.93 0.81 -4.36
N ARG A 52 -3.62 0.67 -4.09
CA ARG A 52 -2.90 1.55 -3.15
C ARG A 52 -2.96 3.02 -3.60
N ARG A 53 -2.83 3.28 -4.91
CA ARG A 53 -2.93 4.64 -5.47
C ARG A 53 -4.33 5.23 -5.27
N THR A 54 -5.37 4.42 -5.40
CA THR A 54 -6.76 4.86 -5.14
C THR A 54 -6.95 5.25 -3.68
N HIS A 55 -6.44 4.45 -2.73
CA HIS A 55 -6.50 4.80 -1.31
C HIS A 55 -5.72 6.08 -0.99
N LEU A 56 -4.51 6.24 -1.55
CA LEU A 56 -3.73 7.48 -1.38
C LEU A 56 -4.48 8.70 -1.91
N LYS A 57 -5.10 8.61 -3.09
CA LYS A 57 -5.90 9.68 -3.69
C LYS A 57 -7.13 10.03 -2.84
N TYR A 58 -7.81 9.03 -2.28
CA TYR A 58 -8.91 9.26 -1.35
C TYR A 58 -8.44 10.01 -0.10
N LEU A 59 -7.32 9.58 0.46
CA LEU A 59 -6.76 10.12 1.69
C LEU A 59 -6.26 11.56 1.48
N GLU A 60 -5.62 11.84 0.34
CA GLU A 60 -5.23 13.19 -0.08
C GLU A 60 -6.43 14.14 -0.19
N LYS A 61 -7.51 13.71 -0.86
CA LYS A 61 -8.74 14.49 -0.99
C LYS A 61 -9.40 14.79 0.36
N LYS A 62 -9.34 13.85 1.29
CA LYS A 62 -10.00 13.96 2.60
C LYS A 62 -9.15 14.71 3.61
N SER A 63 -7.84 14.54 3.59
CA SER A 63 -6.91 15.20 4.52
C SER A 63 -5.47 15.15 4.01
N LYS A 64 -4.99 16.30 3.54
CA LYS A 64 -3.59 16.43 3.08
C LYS A 64 -2.58 16.10 4.19
N LYS A 65 -2.84 16.50 5.43
CA LYS A 65 -1.99 16.19 6.59
C LYS A 65 -1.83 14.68 6.82
N ARG A 66 -2.90 13.90 6.71
CA ARG A 66 -2.85 12.43 6.87
C ARG A 66 -2.10 11.80 5.70
N TYR A 67 -2.28 12.33 4.49
CA TYR A 67 -1.56 11.90 3.29
C TYR A 67 -0.05 12.11 3.43
N ASP A 68 0.39 13.32 3.78
CA ASP A 68 1.81 13.62 3.93
C ASP A 68 2.46 12.76 5.03
N SER A 69 1.72 12.53 6.13
CA SER A 69 2.15 11.65 7.22
C SER A 69 2.36 10.21 6.76
N ILE A 70 1.39 9.62 6.03
CA ILE A 70 1.49 8.21 5.60
C ILE A 70 2.55 8.02 4.51
N VAL A 71 2.66 8.98 3.58
CA VAL A 71 3.68 8.98 2.51
C VAL A 71 5.09 9.04 3.12
N LYS A 72 5.30 9.94 4.08
CA LYS A 72 6.58 10.05 4.81
C LYS A 72 6.89 8.79 5.61
N LYS A 73 5.90 8.22 6.30
CA LYS A 73 6.06 7.04 7.16
C LYS A 73 6.38 5.77 6.36
N LEU A 74 5.79 5.61 5.17
CA LEU A 74 6.01 4.46 4.31
C LEU A 74 7.10 4.69 3.25
N ALA A 75 7.79 5.83 3.31
CA ALA A 75 8.83 6.23 2.36
C ALA A 75 8.39 6.08 0.89
N LEU A 76 7.12 6.40 0.62
CA LEU A 76 6.57 6.39 -0.73
C LEU A 76 7.04 7.68 -1.43
N LYS A 77 7.63 7.55 -2.63
CA LYS A 77 7.99 8.68 -3.49
C LYS A 77 7.00 8.78 -4.65
#